data_AF-A0AAF0UHB1-F1
#
_entry.id   AF-A0AAF0UHB1-F1
#
_cell.length_a   1.000
_cell.length_b   1.000
_cell.length_c   1.000
_cell.angle_alpha   90.00
_cell.angle_beta   90.00
_cell.angle_gamma   90.00
#
_symmetry.space_group_name_H-M   'P 1'
#
loop_
_entity.id
_entity.type
_entity.pdbx_description
1 polymer ?
#
loop_
_entity_poly.entity_id
_entity_poly.type
_entity_poly.pdbx_seq_one_letter_code
_entity_poly.pdbx_strand_id
1 'polypeptide(L)'
;MNPPTLTGSSTIDDPKSFVEEMKKWKKGRVEGAPPASWACFEEAFLRRFFPRELREAKVREFLTLKQDSLSVHEYGLRFTQLSHCAQEMVADMRSTMSLFVAGLL
;
A
#
# COMPACT_ATOMS: atom_id res chain seq x y z
N MET A 1 1.65 17.66 20.26
CA MET A 1 2.74 17.37 19.30
C MET A 1 2.11 16.96 17.99
N ASN A 2 2.59 17.52 16.87
CA ASN A 2 2.20 17.06 15.53
C ASN A 2 2.80 15.66 15.28
N PRO A 3 2.19 14.84 14.40
CA PRO A 3 2.82 13.60 13.96
C PRO A 3 4.21 13.91 13.37
N PRO A 4 5.19 13.01 13.53
CA PRO A 4 6.52 13.23 12.99
C PRO A 4 6.42 13.45 11.48
N THR A 5 6.88 14.60 11.02
CA THR A 5 7.10 14.83 9.60
C THR A 5 8.26 13.92 9.20
N LEU A 6 7.93 12.76 8.63
CA LEU A 6 8.92 11.85 8.05
C LEU A 6 9.52 12.56 6.83
N THR A 7 10.51 13.41 7.05
CA THR A 7 11.36 13.96 6.00
C THR A 7 12.15 12.78 5.46
N GLY A 8 11.86 12.41 4.21
CA GLY A 8 12.39 11.24 3.51
C GLY A 8 13.90 11.34 3.27
N SER A 9 14.70 11.26 4.33
CA SER A 9 16.14 11.11 4.24
C SER A 9 16.47 9.66 3.89
N SER A 10 16.47 9.39 2.58
CA SER A 10 17.41 8.57 1.80
C SER A 10 17.90 7.18 2.25
N THR A 11 17.18 6.42 3.09
CA THR A 11 17.28 4.95 3.01
C THR A 11 15.89 4.33 3.02
N ILE A 12 15.64 3.48 2.03
CA ILE A 12 14.35 2.82 1.76
C ILE A 12 14.27 1.47 2.51
N ASP A 13 15.32 1.03 3.21
CA ASP A 13 15.58 -0.41 3.27
C ASP A 13 15.43 -1.14 4.62
N ASP A 14 15.00 -0.53 5.73
CA ASP A 14 14.88 -1.27 7.00
C ASP A 14 13.57 -1.02 7.78
N PRO A 15 12.66 -2.02 7.82
CA PRO A 15 11.47 -2.01 8.67
C PRO A 15 11.76 -1.86 10.16
N LYS A 16 12.93 -2.30 10.66
CA LYS A 16 13.26 -2.22 12.09
C LYS A 16 13.50 -0.78 12.54
N SER A 17 14.19 0.01 11.73
CA SER A 17 14.40 1.45 11.95
C SER A 17 13.08 2.20 12.17
N PHE A 18 12.06 1.92 11.35
CA PHE A 18 10.73 2.53 11.49
C PHE A 18 10.06 2.19 12.82
N VAL A 19 10.16 0.94 13.27
CA VAL A 19 9.57 0.49 14.54
C VAL A 19 10.23 1.21 15.72
N GLU A 20 11.53 1.40 15.69
CA GLU A 20 12.25 2.15 16.74
C GLU A 20 11.87 3.64 16.76
N GLU A 21 11.68 4.25 15.60
CA GLU A 21 11.19 5.63 15.49
C GLU A 21 9.77 5.79 16.08
N MET A 22 8.88 4.86 15.75
CA MET A 22 7.52 4.75 16.31
C MET A 22 7.52 4.60 17.84
N LYS A 23 8.41 3.75 18.38
CA LYS A 23 8.58 3.58 19.83
C LYS A 23 9.04 4.89 20.49
N LYS A 24 10.00 5.59 19.90
CA LYS A 24 10.50 6.88 20.39
C LYS A 24 9.40 7.94 20.38
N TRP A 25 8.60 8.01 19.31
CA TRP A 25 7.46 8.92 19.22
C TRP A 25 6.40 8.61 20.27
N LYS A 26 6.07 7.33 20.51
CA LYS A 26 5.14 6.92 21.56
C LYS A 26 5.62 7.34 22.96
N LYS A 27 6.92 7.24 23.24
CA LYS A 27 7.55 7.63 24.52
C LYS A 27 7.57 9.15 24.76
N GLY A 28 7.60 9.96 23.70
CA GLY A 28 7.61 11.43 23.79
C GLY A 28 6.23 12.08 23.90
N ARG A 29 5.15 11.30 23.98
CA ARG A 29 3.79 11.81 24.11
C ARG A 29 3.53 12.34 25.53
N VAL A 30 2.78 13.44 25.61
CA VAL A 30 2.31 14.01 26.88
C VAL A 30 1.45 12.98 27.61
N GLU A 31 1.69 12.78 28.91
CA GLU A 31 0.84 11.94 29.76
C GLU A 31 -0.62 12.42 29.68
N GLY A 32 -1.52 11.54 29.25
CA GLY A 32 -2.94 11.86 29.02
C GLY A 32 -3.33 12.17 27.57
N ALA A 33 -2.39 12.20 26.62
CA ALA A 33 -2.74 12.24 25.21
C ALA A 33 -3.51 10.96 24.80
N PRO A 34 -4.47 11.04 23.86
CA PRO A 34 -5.16 9.87 23.34
C PRO A 34 -4.14 8.81 22.92
N PRO A 35 -4.38 7.51 23.19
CA PRO A 35 -3.49 6.45 22.72
C PRO A 35 -3.18 6.63 21.24
N ALA A 36 -1.95 6.33 20.83
CA ALA A 36 -1.66 6.23 19.41
C ALA A 36 -2.59 5.15 18.85
N SER A 37 -3.60 5.56 18.09
CA SER A 37 -4.57 4.62 17.56
C SER A 37 -3.87 3.77 16.50
N TRP A 38 -4.38 2.56 16.32
CA TRP A 38 -3.96 1.70 15.23
C TRP A 38 -4.03 2.43 13.87
N ALA A 39 -5.04 3.28 13.68
CA ALA A 39 -5.18 4.14 12.50
C ALA A 39 -4.00 5.11 12.28
N CYS A 40 -3.47 5.74 13.34
CA CYS A 40 -2.29 6.60 13.21
C CYS A 40 -1.03 5.82 12.79
N PHE A 41 -0.89 4.58 13.27
CA PHE A 41 0.20 3.70 12.87
C PHE A 41 0.06 3.31 11.39
N GLU A 42 -1.14 2.86 11.00
CA GLU A 42 -1.46 2.44 9.65
C GLU A 42 -1.23 3.57 8.62
N GLU A 43 -1.70 4.78 8.91
CA GLU A 43 -1.49 5.95 8.05
C GLU A 43 0.01 6.27 7.87
N ALA A 44 0.77 6.31 8.97
CA ALA A 44 2.20 6.59 8.92
C ALA A 44 2.99 5.50 8.20
N PHE A 45 2.60 4.23 8.38
CA PHE A 45 3.19 3.08 7.71
C PHE A 45 2.93 3.12 6.21
N LEU A 46 1.67 3.28 5.81
CA LEU A 46 1.28 3.38 4.40
C LEU A 46 1.95 4.57 3.72
N ARG A 47 2.03 5.74 4.38
CA ARG A 47 2.71 6.91 3.81
C ARG A 47 4.21 6.67 3.54
N ARG A 48 4.87 5.87 4.39
CA ARG A 48 6.32 5.62 4.32
C ARG A 48 6.68 4.50 3.35
N PHE A 49 5.97 3.37 3.41
CA PHE A 49 6.30 2.16 2.65
C PHE A 49 5.43 1.95 1.42
N PHE A 50 4.27 2.61 1.37
CA PHE A 50 3.33 2.53 0.26
C PHE A 50 2.95 3.94 -0.24
N PRO A 51 3.96 4.74 -0.63
CA PRO A 51 3.74 6.13 -1.03
C PRO A 51 2.79 6.19 -2.24
N ARG A 52 2.18 7.37 -2.46
CA ARG A 52 1.17 7.56 -3.51
C ARG A 52 1.69 7.13 -4.87
N GLU A 53 2.95 7.42 -5.17
CA GLU A 53 3.62 7.08 -6.42
C GLU A 53 3.69 5.56 -6.64
N LEU A 54 3.94 4.80 -5.56
CA LEU A 54 3.95 3.34 -5.61
C LEU A 54 2.53 2.79 -5.81
N ARG A 55 1.53 3.38 -5.14
CA ARG A 55 0.11 3.01 -5.35
C ARG A 55 -0.31 3.27 -6.78
N GLU A 56 0.01 4.44 -7.32
CA GLU A 56 -0.28 4.80 -8.70
C GLU A 56 0.47 3.91 -9.69
N ALA A 57 1.70 3.51 -9.39
CA ALA A 57 2.43 2.55 -10.20
C ALA A 57 1.75 1.17 -10.19
N LYS A 58 1.28 0.69 -9.03
CA LYS A 58 0.53 -0.57 -8.90
C LYS A 58 -0.81 -0.53 -9.63
N VAL A 59 -1.50 0.61 -9.57
CA VAL A 59 -2.72 0.87 -10.34
C VAL A 59 -2.45 0.83 -11.85
N ARG A 60 -1.40 1.49 -12.32
CA ARG A 60 -1.03 1.45 -13.75
C ARG A 60 -0.69 0.03 -14.17
N GLU A 61 0.11 -0.68 -13.37
CA GLU A 61 0.47 -2.08 -13.60
C GLU A 61 -0.78 -2.96 -13.72
N PHE A 62 -1.79 -2.75 -12.87
CA PHE A 62 -3.08 -3.45 -12.93
C PHE A 62 -3.85 -3.15 -14.22
N LEU A 63 -3.99 -1.87 -14.60
CA LEU A 63 -4.72 -1.46 -15.81
C LEU A 63 -4.07 -1.95 -17.10
N THR A 64 -2.75 -2.09 -17.11
CA THR A 64 -2.00 -2.59 -18.25
C THR A 64 -1.75 -4.09 -18.21
N LEU A 65 -2.22 -4.79 -17.16
CA LEU A 65 -1.98 -6.21 -17.01
C LEU A 65 -2.71 -6.98 -18.11
N LYS A 66 -1.93 -7.71 -18.89
CA LYS A 66 -2.41 -8.67 -19.88
C LYS A 66 -1.76 -10.02 -19.60
N GLN A 67 -2.41 -11.08 -20.05
CA GLN A 67 -1.85 -12.42 -19.96
C GLN A 67 -0.55 -12.48 -20.78
N ASP A 68 -0.56 -12.00 -22.02
CA ASP A 68 0.60 -12.02 -22.93
C ASP A 68 1.35 -13.37 -22.89
N SER A 69 2.60 -13.38 -22.41
CA SER A 69 3.43 -14.59 -22.27
C SER A 69 3.30 -15.32 -20.94
N LEU A 70 2.46 -14.84 -20.01
CA LEU A 70 2.19 -15.46 -18.72
C LEU A 70 1.26 -16.66 -18.89
N SER A 71 1.45 -17.70 -18.07
CA SER A 71 0.41 -18.70 -17.92
C SER A 71 -0.84 -18.09 -17.30
N VAL A 72 -2.01 -18.66 -17.57
CA VAL A 72 -3.29 -18.24 -16.96
C VAL A 72 -3.19 -18.23 -15.42
N HIS A 73 -2.44 -19.17 -14.84
CA HIS A 73 -2.20 -19.23 -13.39
C HIS A 73 -1.37 -18.04 -12.88
N GLU A 74 -0.25 -17.73 -13.53
CA GLU A 74 0.60 -16.58 -13.16
C GLU A 74 -0.12 -15.25 -13.37
N TYR A 75 -0.88 -15.12 -14.46
CA TYR A 75 -1.74 -13.97 -14.70
C TYR A 75 -2.79 -13.82 -13.59
N GLY A 76 -3.48 -14.89 -13.23
CA GLY A 76 -4.48 -14.87 -12.15
C GLY A 76 -3.89 -14.49 -10.79
N LEU A 77 -2.68 -14.96 -10.48
CA LEU A 77 -1.99 -14.57 -9.25
C LEU A 77 -1.64 -13.08 -9.25
N ARG A 78 -1.06 -12.56 -10.34
CA ARG A 78 -0.73 -11.13 -10.47
C ARG A 78 -1.98 -10.25 -10.43
N PHE A 79 -3.04 -10.66 -11.12
CA PHE A 79 -4.31 -9.95 -11.12
C PHE A 79 -4.88 -9.84 -9.71
N THR A 80 -4.89 -10.95 -8.96
CA THR A 80 -5.39 -10.95 -7.57
C THR A 80 -4.58 -10.00 -6.68
N GLN A 81 -3.25 -10.08 -6.74
CA GLN A 81 -2.36 -9.21 -5.94
C GLN A 81 -2.58 -7.72 -6.25
N LEU A 82 -2.67 -7.38 -7.54
CA LEU A 82 -2.84 -6.00 -7.98
C LEU A 82 -4.26 -5.48 -7.72
N SER A 83 -5.28 -6.33 -7.81
CA SER A 83 -6.67 -5.97 -7.50
C SER A 83 -6.87 -5.50 -6.05
N HIS A 84 -6.12 -6.09 -5.10
CA HIS A 84 -6.11 -5.64 -3.70
C HIS A 84 -5.50 -4.25 -3.53
N CYS A 85 -4.48 -3.93 -4.31
CA CYS A 85 -3.83 -2.61 -4.30
C CYS A 85 -4.70 -1.53 -4.97
N ALA A 86 -5.65 -1.95 -5.82
CA ALA A 86 -6.57 -1.09 -6.55
C ALA A 86 -8.01 -1.18 -6.01
N GLN A 87 -8.22 -1.58 -4.74
CA GLN A 87 -9.57 -1.69 -4.15
C GLN A 87 -10.39 -0.40 -4.24
N GLU A 88 -9.76 0.79 -4.26
CA GLU A 88 -10.46 2.06 -4.51
C GLU A 88 -11.00 2.20 -5.94
N MET A 89 -10.44 1.47 -6.91
CA MET A 89 -10.83 1.55 -8.33
C MET A 89 -11.87 0.51 -8.74
N VAL A 90 -11.96 -0.58 -7.99
CA VAL A 90 -12.83 -1.70 -8.34
C VAL A 90 -14.04 -1.67 -7.43
N ALA A 91 -15.05 -0.92 -7.85
CA ALA A 91 -16.26 -0.63 -7.07
C ALA A 91 -17.10 -1.89 -6.73
N ASP A 92 -17.00 -2.94 -7.56
CA ASP A 92 -17.76 -4.17 -7.39
C ASP A 92 -17.09 -5.37 -8.10
N MET A 93 -17.46 -6.58 -7.67
CA MET A 93 -16.91 -7.85 -8.16
C MET A 93 -17.17 -8.11 -9.66
N ARG A 94 -18.26 -7.59 -10.23
CA ARG A 94 -18.58 -7.75 -11.66
C ARG A 94 -17.63 -6.91 -12.52
N SER A 95 -17.30 -5.72 -12.05
CA SER A 95 -16.28 -4.85 -12.65
C SER A 95 -14.90 -5.53 -12.57
N THR A 96 -14.57 -6.18 -11.43
CA THR A 96 -13.34 -6.99 -11.30
C THR A 96 -13.27 -8.11 -12.34
N MET A 97 -14.35 -8.90 -12.47
CA MET A 97 -14.38 -10.02 -13.42
C MET A 97 -14.26 -9.56 -14.86
N SER A 98 -14.85 -8.40 -15.19
CA SER A 98 -14.76 -7.82 -16.53
C SER A 98 -13.33 -7.40 -16.87
N LEU A 99 -12.61 -6.80 -15.92
CA LEU A 99 -11.17 -6.48 -16.08
C LEU A 99 -10.32 -7.74 -16.23
N PHE A 100 -10.61 -8.78 -15.44
CA PHE A 100 -9.89 -10.05 -15.53
C PHE A 100 -10.02 -10.67 -16.92
N VAL A 101 -11.24 -10.74 -17.46
CA VAL A 101 -11.51 -11.30 -18.80
C VAL A 101 -10.90 -10.43 -19.90
N ALA A 102 -10.93 -9.10 -19.76
CA ALA A 102 -10.34 -8.19 -20.74
C ALA A 102 -8.82 -8.35 -20.90
N GLY A 103 -8.12 -8.79 -19.85
CA GLY A 103 -6.68 -9.05 -19.90
C GLY A 103 -6.29 -10.46 -20.35
N LEU A 104 -7.23 -11.39 -20.54
CA LEU A 104 -6.98 -12.77 -21.04
C LEU A 104 -6.88 -12.89 -22.57
N LEU A 105 -6.72 -11.77 -23.29
CA LEU A 105 -6.60 -11.73 -24.76
C LEU A 105 -5.37 -12.49 -25.27
#